data_AF-A0A7Y4V890-F1
#
_entry.id   AF-A0A7Y4V890-F1
#
_cell.length_a   1.000
_cell.length_b   1.000
_cell.length_c   1.000
_cell.angle_alpha   90.00
_cell.angle_beta   90.00
_cell.angle_gamma   90.00
#
_symmetry.space_group_name_H-M   'P 1'
#
loop_
_entity.id
_entity.type
_entity.pdbx_description
1 polymer ?
#
loop_
_entity_poly.entity_id
_entity_poly.type
_entity_poly.pdbx_seq_one_letter_code
_entity_poly.pdbx_strand_id
1 'polypeptide(L)'
;MLFLRIILFAFNAAIITFLVYRLLQIYRSNVPRKGLIIGGGIFLLLLPATLLLGFIKPTIGYTLIYPIALSLFVYLIKTQNQQ
;
A
#
# COMPACT_ATOMS: atom_id res chain seq x y z
N MET A 1 17.78 6.73 -18.08
CA MET A 1 17.17 5.55 -17.43
C MET A 1 17.37 5.50 -15.92
N LEU A 2 18.54 5.90 -15.39
CA LEU A 2 18.82 5.89 -13.94
C LEU A 2 17.86 6.78 -13.13
N PHE A 3 17.58 8.00 -13.60
CA PHE A 3 16.71 8.96 -12.91
C PHE A 3 15.26 8.44 -12.72
N LEU A 4 14.68 7.86 -13.78
CA LEU A 4 13.36 7.23 -13.72
C LEU A 4 13.32 6.05 -12.75
N ARG A 5 14.40 5.26 -12.68
CA ARG A 5 14.50 4.16 -11.71
C ARG A 5 14.55 4.67 -10.27
N ILE A 6 15.27 5.76 -10.02
CA ILE A 6 15.34 6.38 -8.68
C ILE A 6 13.96 6.91 -8.26
N ILE A 7 13.24 7.58 -9.16
CA ILE A 7 11.87 8.05 -8.89
C ILE A 7 10.93 6.88 -8.58
N LEU A 8 11.00 5.80 -9.38
CA LEU A 8 10.22 4.58 -9.14
C LEU A 8 10.53 3.95 -7.78
N PHE A 9 11.81 3.87 -7.41
CA PHE A 9 12.21 3.37 -6.10
C PHE A 9 11.70 4.25 -4.96
N ALA A 10 11.87 5.57 -5.07
CA ALA A 10 11.40 6.53 -4.08
C ALA A 10 9.87 6.48 -3.91
N PHE A 11 9.13 6.35 -5.02
CA PHE A 11 7.68 6.20 -5.00
C PHE A 11 7.24 4.92 -4.29
N ASN A 12 7.87 3.78 -4.58
CA ASN A 12 7.60 2.52 -3.87
C ASN A 12 7.93 2.62 -2.38
N ALA A 13 9.07 3.23 -2.02
CA ALA A 13 9.45 3.45 -0.63
C ALA A 13 8.44 4.35 0.11
N ALA A 14 7.97 5.41 -0.53
CA ALA A 14 6.96 6.31 0.03
C ALA A 14 5.63 5.59 0.27
N ILE A 15 5.18 4.76 -0.69
CA ILE A 15 3.99 3.92 -0.58
C ILE A 15 4.09 2.96 0.59
N ILE A 16 5.20 2.21 0.69
CA ILE A 16 5.41 1.24 1.76
C ILE A 16 5.38 1.94 3.11
N THR A 17 6.10 3.05 3.23
CA THR A 17 6.14 3.85 4.47
C THR A 17 4.75 4.33 4.85
N PHE A 18 4.00 4.86 3.89
CA PHE A 18 2.63 5.33 4.09
C PHE A 18 1.69 4.20 4.55
N LEU A 19 1.75 3.03 3.90
CA LEU A 19 0.95 1.86 4.27
C LEU A 19 1.30 1.35 5.66
N VAL A 20 2.59 1.23 5.99
CA VAL A 20 3.06 0.81 7.32
C VAL A 20 2.57 1.78 8.39
N TYR A 21 2.73 3.08 8.16
CA TYR A 21 2.23 4.10 9.08
C TYR A 21 0.72 4.00 9.29
N ARG A 22 -0.04 3.84 8.21
CA ARG A 22 -1.51 3.69 8.26
C ARG A 22 -1.92 2.42 9.01
N LEU A 23 -1.24 1.30 8.76
CA LEU A 23 -1.47 0.04 9.45
C LEU A 23 -1.17 0.14 10.94
N LEU A 24 -0.08 0.81 11.34
CA LEU A 24 0.24 1.11 12.73
C LEU A 24 -0.83 1.98 13.40
N GLN A 25 -1.34 2.99 12.69
CA GLN A 25 -2.43 3.83 13.17
C GLN A 25 -3.71 3.01 13.41
N ILE A 26 -4.07 2.14 12.47
CA ILE A 26 -5.23 1.23 12.57
C ILE A 26 -5.02 0.18 13.65
N TYR A 27 -3.78 -0.29 13.84
CA TYR A 27 -3.43 -1.21 14.92
C TYR A 27 -3.64 -0.58 16.29
N ARG A 28 -3.46 0.74 16.43
CA ARG A 28 -3.70 1.48 17.68
C ARG A 28 -5.14 1.94 17.84
N SER A 29 -5.93 2.02 16.77
CA SER A 29 -7.35 2.38 16.85
C SER A 29 -8.23 1.15 17.14
N ASN A 30 -9.40 1.41 17.70
CA ASN A 30 -10.38 0.39 18.04
C ASN A 30 -11.48 0.33 16.98
N VAL A 31 -11.09 0.07 15.73
CA VAL A 31 -12.03 -0.02 14.60
C VAL A 31 -12.70 -1.39 14.50
N PRO A 32 -13.99 -1.43 14.12
CA PRO A 32 -14.63 -2.69 13.75
C PRO A 32 -13.90 -3.33 12.56
N ARG A 33 -13.85 -4.67 12.54
CA ARG A 33 -13.22 -5.46 11.45
C ARG A 33 -11.73 -5.17 11.23
N LYS A 34 -11.02 -4.71 12.27
CA LYS A 34 -9.57 -4.46 12.28
C LYS A 34 -8.72 -5.56 11.61
N GLY A 35 -9.05 -6.83 11.83
CA GLY A 35 -8.34 -7.96 11.22
C GLY A 35 -8.40 -7.97 9.69
N LEU A 36 -9.56 -7.66 9.09
CA LEU A 36 -9.72 -7.57 7.64
C LEU A 36 -8.96 -6.38 7.05
N ILE A 37 -8.97 -5.25 7.75
CA ILE A 37 -8.24 -4.05 7.33
C ILE A 37 -6.73 -4.29 7.37
N ILE A 38 -6.22 -4.86 8.45
CA ILE A 38 -4.80 -5.19 8.59
C ILE A 38 -4.40 -6.23 7.55
N GLY A 39 -5.19 -7.30 7.36
CA GLY A 39 -4.93 -8.32 6.34
C GLY A 39 -4.88 -7.73 4.93
N GLY A 40 -5.85 -6.88 4.58
CA GLY A 40 -5.88 -6.19 3.28
C GLY A 40 -4.69 -5.24 3.07
N GLY A 41 -4.28 -4.52 4.11
CA GLY A 41 -3.12 -3.63 4.03
C GLY A 41 -1.79 -4.39 3.94
N ILE A 42 -1.64 -5.51 4.64
CA ILE A 42 -0.47 -6.41 4.50
C ILE A 42 -0.40 -6.98 3.08
N PHE A 43 -1.54 -7.40 2.51
CA PHE A 43 -1.61 -7.85 1.12
C PHE A 43 -1.18 -6.74 0.15
N LEU A 44 -1.65 -5.51 0.35
CA LEU A 44 -1.22 -4.35 -0.43
C LEU A 44 0.26 -4.00 -0.24
N LEU A 45 0.86 -4.35 0.90
CA LEU A 45 2.28 -4.12 1.20
C LEU A 45 3.19 -5.14 0.52
N LEU A 46 2.71 -6.38 0.37
CA LEU A 46 3.45 -7.46 -0.30
C LEU A 46 3.70 -7.18 -1.78
N LEU A 47 2.75 -6.51 -2.44
CA LEU A 47 2.85 -6.12 -3.85
C LEU A 47 4.08 -5.25 -4.18
N PRO A 48 4.32 -4.08 -3.54
CA PRO A 48 5.52 -3.29 -3.78
C PRO A 48 6.77 -3.97 -3.20
N ALA A 49 6.67 -4.74 -2.12
CA ALA A 49 7.81 -5.46 -1.55
C ALA A 49 8.37 -6.52 -2.50
N THR A 50 7.49 -7.33 -3.12
CA THR A 50 7.89 -8.35 -4.11
C THR A 50 8.46 -7.73 -5.39
N LEU A 51 8.05 -6.51 -5.74
CA LEU A 51 8.65 -5.72 -6.81
C LEU A 51 10.05 -5.22 -6.48
N LEU A 52 10.26 -4.70 -5.27
CA LEU A 52 11.59 -4.25 -4.83
C LEU A 52 12.59 -5.41 -4.75
N LEU A 53 12.11 -6.59 -4.32
CA LEU A 53 12.90 -7.82 -4.27
C LEU A 53 13.12 -8.48 -5.65
N GLY A 54 12.47 -7.96 -6.71
CA GLY A 54 12.64 -8.47 -8.07
C GLY A 54 11.88 -9.76 -8.40
N PHE A 55 10.99 -10.22 -7.52
CA PHE A 55 10.14 -11.40 -7.78
C PHE A 55 9.11 -11.13 -8.88
N ILE A 56 8.60 -9.90 -8.97
CA ILE A 56 7.60 -9.48 -9.97
C ILE A 56 8.20 -8.37 -10.83
N LYS A 57 8.00 -8.44 -12.16
CA LYS A 57 8.41 -7.37 -13.07
C LYS A 57 7.41 -6.21 -13.03
N PRO A 58 7.86 -4.95 -12.93
CA PRO A 58 6.96 -3.80 -13.01
C PRO A 58 6.35 -3.74 -14.41
N THR A 59 5.04 -4.00 -14.50
CA THR A 59 4.25 -3.88 -15.72
C THR A 59 3.39 -2.63 -15.67
N ILE A 60 2.99 -2.12 -16.84
CA ILE A 60 2.07 -0.97 -16.94
C ILE A 60 0.77 -1.25 -16.16
N GLY A 61 0.27 -2.49 -16.23
CA GLY A 61 -0.90 -2.92 -15.47
C GLY A 61 -0.70 -2.75 -13.96
N TYR A 62 0.43 -3.19 -13.41
CA TYR A 62 0.75 -2.97 -12.00
C TYR A 62 0.77 -1.48 -11.65
N THR A 63 1.48 -0.67 -12.44
CA THR A 63 1.66 0.77 -12.18
C THR A 63 0.34 1.54 -12.16
N LEU A 64 -0.69 1.06 -12.88
CA LEU A 64 -2.03 1.65 -12.91
C LEU A 64 -2.96 1.06 -11.85
N ILE A 65 -2.98 -0.26 -11.68
CA ILE A 65 -3.91 -0.95 -10.77
C ILE A 65 -3.54 -0.67 -9.31
N TYR A 66 -2.24 -0.63 -8.99
CA TYR A 66 -1.77 -0.48 -7.63
C TYR A 66 -2.19 0.85 -6.95
N PRO A 67 -2.00 2.03 -7.57
CA PRO A 67 -2.50 3.28 -6.99
C PRO A 67 -4.02 3.32 -6.82
N ILE A 68 -4.78 2.68 -7.72
CA ILE A 68 -6.24 2.58 -7.63
C ILE A 68 -6.63 1.74 -6.42
N ALA A 69 -6.04 0.55 -6.28
CA ALA A 69 -6.27 -0.34 -5.14
C ALA A 69 -5.89 0.32 -3.81
N LEU A 70 -4.76 1.03 -3.77
CA LEU A 70 -4.32 1.78 -2.61
C LEU A 70 -5.31 2.90 -2.24
N SER A 71 -5.79 3.64 -3.23
CA SER A 71 -6.76 4.72 -3.00
C SER A 71 -8.10 4.18 -2.49
N LEU A 72 -8.59 3.08 -3.06
CA LEU A 72 -9.81 2.40 -2.59
C LEU A 72 -9.64 1.86 -1.16
N PHE A 73 -8.51 1.22 -0.86
CA PHE A 73 -8.21 0.72 0.48
C PHE A 73 -8.18 1.85 1.51
N VAL A 74 -7.52 2.95 1.18
CA VAL A 74 -7.46 4.16 2.03
C VAL A 74 -8.85 4.78 2.23
N TYR A 75 -9.67 4.82 1.18
CA TYR A 75 -11.05 5.33 1.26
C TYR A 75 -11.91 4.46 2.18
N LEU A 76 -11.83 3.13 2.01
CA LEU A 76 -12.54 2.16 2.85
C LEU A 76 -12.13 2.27 4.33
N ILE A 77 -10.85 2.48 4.62
CA ILE A 77 -10.41 2.72 6.01
C ILE A 77 -10.98 4.04 6.55
N LYS A 78 -10.93 5.11 5.74
CA LYS A 78 -11.39 6.43 6.19
C LYS A 78 -12.87 6.40 6.55
N THR A 79 -13.72 5.73 5.76
CA THR A 79 -15.15 5.62 6.07
C THR A 79 -15.40 4.82 7.36
N GLN A 80 -14.61 3.78 7.64
CA GLN A 80 -14.73 2.99 8.88
C GLN A 80 -14.24 3.74 10.13
N ASN A 81 -13.26 4.64 9.99
CA ASN A 81 -12.76 5.48 11.09
C ASN A 81 -13.68 6.67 11.44
N GLN A 82 -14.68 6.98 10.60
CA GLN A 82 -15.64 8.08 10.84
C GLN A 82 -17.00 7.59 11.39
N GLN A 83 -17.14 6.29 11.64
CA GLN A 83 -18.24 5.69 12.40
C GLN A 83 -17.82 5.46 13.85
#